data_AF-A0A2W4X555-F1
#
_entry.id   AF-A0A2W4X555-F1
#
_cell.length_a   1.000
_cell.length_b   1.000
_cell.length_c   1.000
_cell.angle_alpha   90.00
_cell.angle_beta   90.00
_cell.angle_gamma   90.00
#
_symmetry.space_group_name_H-M   'P 1'
#
loop_
_entity.id
_entity.type
_entity.pdbx_description
1 polymer ?
#
loop_
_entity_poly.entity_id
_entity_poly.type
_entity_poly.pdbx_seq_one_letter_code
_entity_poly.pdbx_strand_id
1 'polypeptide(L)' 'MSDLSRDERLQIMLTEEELAAVDNWRFAQRMPSRAAAVRELLKRGLGAEGYAVNQTRQRSQDFGVTNGRVTNGSEVS' A
#
# COMPACT_ATOMS: atom_id res chain seq x y z
N MET A 1 2.77 8.20 28.94
CA MET A 1 1.87 7.04 28.80
C MET A 1 1.99 6.59 27.35
N SER A 2 2.49 5.37 27.15
CA SER A 2 2.87 4.80 25.87
C SER A 2 1.66 4.65 24.96
N ASP A 3 1.47 5.62 24.06
CA ASP A 3 0.62 5.50 22.89
C ASP A 3 1.27 4.46 21.96
N LEU A 4 1.07 3.18 22.29
CA LEU A 4 1.33 2.05 21.42
C LEU A 4 0.43 2.25 20.20
N SER A 5 0.95 3.01 19.23
CA SER A 5 0.34 3.26 17.94
C SER A 5 -0.05 1.90 17.39
N ARG A 6 -1.34 1.58 17.43
CA ARG A 6 -1.84 0.25 17.09
C ARG A 6 -1.53 0.01 15.62
N ASP A 7 -0.57 -0.86 15.35
CA ASP A 7 -0.22 -1.30 13.98
C ASP A 7 -1.49 -1.84 13.32
N GLU A 8 -2.04 -1.17 12.31
CA GLU A 8 -3.27 -1.57 11.64
C GLU A 8 -2.98 -2.63 10.57
N ARG A 9 -3.82 -3.68 10.46
CA ARG A 9 -3.61 -4.76 9.48
C ARG A 9 -4.16 -4.33 8.13
N LEU A 10 -3.27 -4.02 7.20
CA LEU A 10 -3.61 -3.78 5.80
C LEU A 10 -3.60 -5.09 5.01
N GLN A 11 -4.70 -5.39 4.32
CA GLN A 11 -4.77 -6.47 3.31
C GLN A 11 -4.69 -5.85 1.91
N ILE A 12 -3.79 -6.36 1.08
CA ILE A 12 -3.64 -5.95 -0.32
C ILE A 12 -3.50 -7.18 -1.20
N MET A 13 -4.04 -7.09 -2.41
CA MET A 13 -3.84 -8.09 -3.45
C MET A 13 -2.65 -7.65 -4.31
N LEU A 14 -1.71 -8.56 -4.52
CA LEU A 14 -0.56 -8.37 -5.39
C LEU A 14 -0.56 -9.47 -6.43
N THR A 15 -0.11 -9.14 -7.62
CA THR A 15 0.25 -10.14 -8.63
C THR A 15 1.48 -10.94 -8.18
N GLU A 16 1.73 -12.08 -8.84
CA GLU A 16 2.89 -12.92 -8.54
C GLU A 16 4.21 -12.17 -8.77
N GLU A 17 4.28 -11.35 -9.83
CA GLU A 17 5.44 -10.55 -10.19
C GLU A 17 5.74 -9.49 -9.12
N GLU A 18 4.72 -8.77 -8.66
CA GLU A 18 4.87 -7.78 -7.59
C GLU A 18 5.30 -8.42 -6.28
N LEU A 19 4.73 -9.58 -5.94
CA LEU A 19 5.12 -10.32 -4.74
C LEU A 19 6.59 -10.76 -4.80
N ALA A 20 7.04 -11.25 -5.96
CA ALA A 20 8.43 -11.63 -6.18
C ALA A 20 9.37 -10.42 -6.10
N ALA A 21 8.97 -9.26 -6.65
CA ALA A 21 9.75 -8.03 -6.55
C ALA A 21 9.95 -7.58 -5.09
N VAL A 22 8.89 -7.64 -4.27
CA VAL A 22 8.98 -7.31 -2.83
C VAL A 22 9.91 -8.27 -2.10
N ASP A 23 9.82 -9.58 -2.38
CA ASP A 23 10.69 -10.57 -1.73
C ASP A 23 12.15 -10.43 -2.18
N ASN A 24 12.42 -10.19 -3.46
CA ASN A 24 13.78 -9.93 -3.96
C ASN A 24 14.41 -8.71 -3.27
N TRP A 25 13.65 -7.63 -3.18
CA TRP A 25 14.10 -6.42 -2.48
C TRP A 25 14.31 -6.66 -0.98
N ARG A 26 13.43 -7.45 -0.34
CA ARG A 26 13.58 -7.87 1.06
C ARG A 26 14.90 -8.58 1.30
N PHE A 27 15.28 -9.53 0.42
CA PHE A 27 16.55 -10.25 0.52
C PHE A 27 17.75 -9.32 0.28
N ALA A 28 17.69 -8.46 -0.73
CA ALA A 28 18.75 -7.49 -1.01
C ALA A 28 19.01 -6.54 0.17
N GLN A 29 17.95 -6.08 0.83
CA GLN A 29 18.01 -5.17 1.97
C GLN A 29 18.13 -5.88 3.33
N ARG A 30 18.25 -7.23 3.33
CA ARG A 30 18.34 -8.07 4.54
C ARG A 30 17.21 -7.82 5.54
N MET A 31 16.00 -7.58 5.02
CA MET A 31 14.84 -7.28 5.84
C MET A 31 14.31 -8.55 6.52
N PRO A 32 13.96 -8.50 7.82
CA PRO A 32 13.64 -9.69 8.62
C PRO A 32 12.27 -10.30 8.30
N SER A 33 11.36 -9.54 7.70
CA SER A 33 10.02 -10.03 7.32
C SER A 33 9.48 -9.26 6.12
N ARG A 34 8.51 -9.87 5.41
CA ARG A 34 7.80 -9.21 4.31
C ARG A 34 7.06 -7.96 4.79
N ALA A 35 6.45 -8.00 5.97
CA ALA A 35 5.79 -6.84 6.56
C ALA A 35 6.77 -5.69 6.88
N ALA A 36 8.00 -6.00 7.31
CA ALA A 36 9.04 -4.98 7.46
C ALA A 36 9.43 -4.38 6.11
N ALA A 37 9.55 -5.23 5.08
CA ALA A 37 9.89 -4.76 3.74
C ALA A 37 8.83 -3.82 3.15
N VAL A 38 7.56 -4.21 3.23
CA VAL A 38 6.42 -3.40 2.76
C VAL A 38 6.34 -2.07 3.51
N ARG A 39 6.52 -2.07 4.85
CA ARG A 39 6.53 -0.82 5.63
C ARG A 39 7.65 0.13 5.22
N GLU A 40 8.84 -0.40 4.96
CA GLU A 40 9.97 0.39 4.52
C GLU A 40 9.79 0.93 3.09
N LEU A 41 9.23 0.12 2.17
CA LEU A 41 8.87 0.56 0.83
C LEU A 41 7.81 1.67 0.87
N LEU A 42 6.78 1.53 1.70
CA LEU A 42 5.76 2.57 1.91
C LEU A 42 6.38 3.86 2.45
N LYS A 43 7.25 3.75 3.47
CA LYS A 43 7.96 4.91 4.03
C LYS A 43 8.81 5.63 2.97
N ARG A 44 9.52 4.88 2.12
CA ARG A 44 10.34 5.42 1.03
C ARG A 44 9.49 6.07 -0.06
N GLY A 45 8.39 5.42 -0.46
CA GLY A 45 7.45 5.97 -1.45
C GLY A 45 6.81 7.28 -0.98
N LEU A 46 6.31 7.29 0.26
CA LEU A 46 5.72 8.51 0.85
C LEU A 46 6.76 9.62 0.98
N GLY A 47 7.98 9.31 1.45
CA GLY A 47 9.06 10.29 1.56
C GLY A 47 9.53 10.84 0.21
N ALA A 48 9.56 10.02 -0.84
CA ALA A 48 9.95 10.45 -2.19
C ALA A 48 8.96 11.44 -2.80
N GLU A 49 7.67 11.28 -2.51
CA GLU A 49 6.58 12.17 -2.92
C GLU A 49 6.38 13.37 -1.96
N GLY A 50 7.23 13.50 -0.93
CA GLY A 50 7.15 14.59 0.05
C GLY A 50 6.01 14.45 1.07
N TYR A 51 5.32 13.30 1.12
CA TYR A 51 4.35 12.99 2.16
C TYR A 51 5.08 12.63 3.46
N ALA A 52 4.98 13.54 4.42
CA ALA A 52 5.52 13.31 5.75
C ALA A 52 4.62 12.33 6.54
N VAL A 53 5.15 11.16 6.89
CA VAL A 53 4.44 10.05 7.59
C VAL A 53 3.87 10.46 8.96
N ASN A 54 4.24 11.64 9.45
CA ASN A 54 3.82 12.25 10.71
C ASN A 54 2.57 13.15 10.60
N GLN A 55 1.87 13.20 9.46
CA GLN A 55 0.59 13.91 9.37
C GLN A 55 -0.56 13.04 9.88
N THR A 56 -0.81 13.18 11.18
CA THR A 56 -2.02 12.84 11.93
C THR A 56 -3.26 12.58 11.08
N ARG A 57 -3.77 11.35 11.13
CA ARG A 57 -5.16 10.91 10.86
C ARG A 57 -6.00 11.86 9.98
N GLN A 58 -5.66 11.99 8.70
CA GLN A 58 -6.67 12.39 7.71
C GLN A 58 -7.46 11.14 7.33
N ARG A 59 -8.79 11.23 7.42
CA ARG A 59 -9.71 10.10 7.26
C ARG A 59 -9.64 9.57 5.83
N SER A 60 -9.52 8.25 5.66
CA SER A 60 -9.41 7.57 4.35
C SER A 60 -10.66 7.62 3.45
N GLN A 61 -11.60 8.56 3.66
CA GLN A 61 -12.82 8.64 2.84
C GLN A 61 -12.62 9.34 1.48
N ASP A 62 -11.48 9.98 1.22
CA ASP A 62 -11.25 10.77 0.00
C ASP A 62 -10.45 10.07 -1.11
N PHE A 63 -9.95 8.83 -0.91
CA PHE A 63 -9.11 8.14 -1.90
C PHE A 63 -9.76 6.87 -2.49
N GLY A 64 -10.99 7.01 -2.99
CA GLY A 64 -11.61 6.00 -3.85
C GLY A 64 -11.23 6.23 -5.32
N VAL A 65 -10.01 5.86 -5.74
CA VAL A 65 -9.64 5.83 -7.17
C VAL A 65 -9.60 4.38 -7.64
N THR A 66 -10.77 3.77 -7.80
CA THR A 66 -10.95 2.63 -8.72
C THR A 66 -11.74 3.12 -9.92
N ASN A 67 -11.03 3.73 -10.86
CA ASN A 67 -11.56 3.97 -12.21
C ASN A 67 -11.60 2.64 -12.98
N GLY A 68 -12.52 1.76 -12.58
CA GLY A 68 -12.87 0.54 -13.30
C GLY A 68 -14.05 0.83 -14.22
N ARG A 69 -13.75 1.28 -15.43
CA ARG A 69 -14.70 1.51 -16.51
C ARG A 69 -15.39 0.18 -16.88
N VAL A 70 -16.54 -0.12 -16.30
CA VAL A 70 -17.41 -1.21 -16.78
C VAL A 70 -18.26 -0.66 -17.91
N THR A 71 -17.78 -0.86 -19.14
CA THR A 71 -18.60 -0.69 -20.35
C THR A 71 -19.36 -2.00 -20.59
N ASN A 72 -20.68 -1.99 -20.49
CA ASN A 72 -21.57 -2.94 -21.17
C ASN A 72 -22.79 -2.09 -21.56
N GLY A 73 -23.03 -1.69 -22.82
CA GLY A 73 -23.13 -2.54 -24.02
C GLY A 73 -24.47 -3.28 -23.95
N SER A 74 -25.60 -2.60 -24.18
CA SER A 74 -26.34 -2.57 -25.46
C SER A 74 -27.07 -3.87 -25.79
N GLU A 75 -28.41 -3.85 -25.75
CA GLU A 75 -29.39 -4.54 -26.63
C GLU A 75 -30.79 -4.32 -26.02
N VAL A 76 -31.58 -3.32 -26.45
CA VAL A 76 -32.50 -3.20 -27.61
C VAL A 76 -33.77 -4.04 -27.55
N SER A 77 -34.88 -3.29 -27.72
CA SER A 77 -36.27 -3.66 -28.04
C SER A 77 -37.18 -4.18 -26.94
#